data_AF-A0A0K0DX09-F1
#
_entry.id   AF-A0A0K0DX09-F1
#
_cell.length_a   1.000
_cell.length_b   1.000
_cell.length_c   1.000
_cell.angle_alpha   90.00
_cell.angle_beta   90.00
_cell.angle_gamma   90.00
#
_symmetry.space_group_name_H-M   'P 1'
#
loop_
_entity.id
_entity.type
_entity.pdbx_description
1 polymer ?
#
loop_
_entity_poly.entity_id
_entity_poly.type
_entity_poly.pdbx_seq_one_letter_code
_entity_poly.pdbx_strand_id
1 'polypeptide(L)'
;MPLVKKKKGVLSEVSIKISPDINKIVENSVIGPAVEKNIGQCMRDKKAGEKKKERKFNREKTAGKGWFDMKSPEMTDEIRRDLEVIQMRGAIDPKAHYKKNVSSELPKHFQIGTIIETKADFYSSRLTNKERKRTIVDELLAEYDKKHKV
;
A
#
# COMPACT_ATOMS: atom_id res chain seq x y z
N MET A 1 45.37 2.15 -22.41
CA MET A 1 44.55 3.07 -21.60
C MET A 1 45.35 3.50 -20.37
N PRO A 2 45.35 4.79 -19.97
CA PRO A 2 46.31 5.33 -19.00
C PRO A 2 45.89 5.08 -17.54
N LEU A 3 46.88 4.78 -16.69
CA LEU A 3 46.76 4.63 -15.23
C LEU A 3 46.38 5.97 -14.59
N VAL A 4 45.20 6.04 -13.96
CA VAL A 4 44.79 7.20 -13.15
C VAL A 4 45.59 7.21 -11.85
N LYS A 5 46.59 8.09 -11.73
CA LYS A 5 47.32 8.33 -10.49
C LYS A 5 46.39 9.00 -9.47
N LYS A 6 46.18 8.37 -8.29
CA LYS A 6 45.49 9.01 -7.16
C LYS A 6 46.29 10.26 -6.72
N LYS A 7 45.65 11.43 -6.73
CA LYS A 7 46.19 12.66 -6.09
C LYS A 7 46.33 12.40 -4.59
N LYS A 8 47.54 12.48 -4.03
CA LYS A 8 47.77 12.56 -2.58
C LYS A 8 47.08 13.83 -2.07
N GLY A 9 46.16 13.69 -1.11
CA GLY A 9 45.53 14.83 -0.45
C GLY A 9 46.52 15.57 0.45
N VAL A 10 46.33 16.90 0.57
CA VAL A 10 47.19 17.85 1.32
C VAL A 10 47.36 17.48 2.80
N LEU A 11 46.47 16.67 3.38
CA LEU A 11 46.52 16.24 4.78
C LEU A 11 47.22 14.89 5.01
N SER A 12 47.66 14.19 3.95
CA SER A 12 48.25 12.85 4.09
C SER A 12 49.63 12.83 4.77
N GLU A 13 50.28 13.98 4.91
CA GLU A 13 51.61 14.11 5.50
C GLU A 13 51.61 14.71 6.92
N VAL A 14 50.44 15.12 7.43
CA VAL A 14 50.32 15.68 8.78
C VAL A 14 49.87 14.60 9.76
N SER A 15 50.82 14.00 10.48
CA SER A 15 50.52 13.14 11.62
C SER A 15 50.15 13.99 12.84
N ILE A 16 48.87 14.35 12.96
CA ILE A 16 48.36 15.01 14.17
C ILE A 16 48.29 13.96 15.29
N LYS A 17 49.16 14.07 16.30
CA LYS A 17 49.08 13.25 17.52
C LYS A 17 47.85 13.67 18.31
N ILE A 18 46.74 12.99 18.10
CA ILE A 18 45.52 13.18 18.89
C ILE A 18 45.74 12.53 20.26
N SER A 19 45.53 13.29 21.34
CA SER A 19 45.64 12.76 22.72
C SER A 19 44.69 11.58 22.94
N PRO A 20 45.08 10.55 23.71
CA PRO A 20 44.27 9.33 23.89
C PRO A 20 42.87 9.60 24.45
N ASP A 21 42.65 10.70 25.16
CA ASP A 21 41.36 11.09 25.71
C ASP A 21 40.34 11.51 24.63
N ILE A 22 40.82 12.17 23.57
CA ILE A 22 39.95 12.59 22.45
C ILE A 22 39.46 11.36 21.69
N ASN A 23 40.29 10.33 21.53
CA ASN A 23 39.87 9.09 20.86
C ASN A 23 38.73 8.40 21.62
N LYS A 24 38.78 8.37 22.97
CA LYS A 24 37.69 7.84 23.80
C LYS A 24 36.40 8.66 23.66
N ILE A 25 36.50 9.98 23.56
CA ILE A 25 35.34 10.86 23.34
C ILE A 25 34.71 10.60 21.97
N VAL A 26 35.54 10.45 20.92
CA VAL A 26 35.08 10.18 19.55
C VAL A 26 34.43 8.80 19.45
N GLU A 27 34.98 7.78 20.11
CA GLU A 27 34.40 6.43 20.16
C GLU A 27 32.99 6.41 20.78
N ASN A 28 32.73 7.26 21.78
CA ASN A 28 31.41 7.41 22.43
C ASN A 28 30.47 8.38 21.68
N SER A 29 30.94 9.04 20.61
CA SER A 29 30.13 10.03 19.90
C SER A 29 29.08 9.36 19.01
N VAL A 30 27.93 10.03 18.86
CA VAL A 30 26.86 9.62 17.93
C VAL A 30 27.37 9.58 16.48
N ILE A 31 28.41 10.35 16.17
CA ILE A 31 29.01 10.52 14.84
C ILE A 31 30.29 9.68 14.75
N GLY A 32 30.15 8.37 14.93
CA GLY A 32 31.26 7.42 14.75
C GLY A 32 31.62 7.20 13.27
N PRO A 33 32.74 6.51 12.96
CA PRO A 33 33.15 6.20 11.59
C PRO A 33 32.13 5.34 10.81
N ALA A 34 31.23 4.66 11.51
CA ALA A 34 30.08 3.99 10.89
C ALA A 34 29.10 4.97 10.24
N VAL A 35 28.89 6.15 10.84
CA VAL A 35 28.02 7.19 10.31
C VAL A 35 28.60 7.74 9.01
N GLU A 36 29.91 7.95 8.89
CA GLU A 36 30.55 8.42 7.65
C GLU A 36 30.32 7.47 6.47
N LYS A 37 30.36 6.15 6.70
CA LYS A 37 30.02 5.15 5.67
C LYS A 37 28.56 5.24 5.23
N ASN A 38 27.66 5.59 6.15
CA ASN A 38 26.22 5.72 5.90
C ASN A 38 25.83 7.09 5.30
N ILE A 39 26.55 8.17 5.61
CA ILE A 39 26.31 9.50 5.01
C ILE A 39 26.50 9.44 3.49
N GLY A 40 27.46 8.63 3.00
CA GLY A 40 27.59 8.38 1.57
C GLY A 40 26.39 7.62 0.98
N GLN A 41 25.78 6.72 1.75
CA GLN A 41 24.68 5.86 1.31
C GLN A 41 23.44 6.62 0.89
N CYS A 42 23.03 7.64 1.66
CA CYS A 42 21.80 8.41 1.39
C CYS A 42 21.93 9.31 0.15
N MET A 43 23.17 9.63 -0.26
CA MET A 43 23.47 10.41 -1.47
C MET A 43 23.86 9.56 -2.68
N ARG A 44 23.96 8.22 -2.56
CA ARG A 44 24.27 7.38 -3.72
C ARG A 44 23.12 7.41 -4.72
N ASP A 45 23.43 7.73 -5.97
CA ASP A 45 22.50 7.50 -7.07
C ASP A 45 22.08 6.02 -7.10
N LYS A 46 20.78 5.77 -6.99
CA LYS A 46 20.22 4.43 -7.10
C LYS A 46 20.68 3.79 -8.42
N LYS A 47 21.15 2.55 -8.36
CA LYS A 47 21.55 1.79 -9.56
C LYS A 47 20.34 1.66 -10.50
N ALA A 48 20.59 1.52 -11.80
CA ALA A 48 19.51 1.37 -12.80
C ALA A 48 18.52 0.23 -12.44
N GLY A 49 19.02 -0.87 -11.87
CA GLY A 49 18.18 -1.98 -11.39
C GLY A 49 17.29 -1.62 -10.19
N GLU A 50 17.77 -0.83 -9.25
CA GLU A 50 16.99 -0.34 -8.10
C GLU A 50 15.89 0.61 -8.57
N LYS A 51 16.23 1.55 -9.47
CA LYS A 51 15.26 2.45 -10.11
C LYS A 51 14.18 1.66 -10.87
N LYS A 52 14.54 0.57 -11.56
CA LYS A 52 13.58 -0.30 -12.25
C LYS A 52 12.65 -1.04 -11.27
N LYS A 53 13.18 -1.55 -10.16
CA LYS A 53 12.39 -2.20 -9.09
C LYS A 53 11.41 -1.22 -8.45
N GLU A 54 11.86 -0.02 -8.13
CA GLU A 54 11.03 1.05 -7.56
C GLU A 54 9.91 1.47 -8.51
N ARG A 55 10.21 1.63 -9.81
CA ARG A 55 9.17 1.90 -10.84
C ARG A 55 8.14 0.77 -10.93
N LYS A 56 8.58 -0.49 -10.85
CA LYS A 56 7.67 -1.65 -10.84
C LYS A 56 6.77 -1.63 -9.60
N PHE A 57 7.35 -1.41 -8.41
CA PHE A 57 6.61 -1.32 -7.15
C PHE A 57 5.59 -0.17 -7.17
N ASN A 58 6.00 1.01 -7.62
CA ASN A 58 5.09 2.16 -7.73
C ASN A 58 3.97 1.92 -8.75
N ARG A 59 4.24 1.20 -9.85
CA ARG A 59 3.21 0.79 -10.81
C ARG A 59 2.26 -0.27 -10.26
N GLU A 60 2.68 -1.09 -9.31
CA GLU A 60 1.82 -2.11 -8.72
C GLU A 60 0.85 -1.54 -7.67
N LYS A 61 1.24 -0.47 -6.97
CA LYS A 61 0.41 0.22 -5.97
C LYS A 61 -0.90 0.79 -6.52
N THR A 62 -0.90 1.11 -7.81
CA THR A 62 -1.92 1.95 -8.43
C THR A 62 -2.29 1.42 -9.81
N ALA A 63 -3.56 1.50 -10.22
CA ALA A 63 -4.03 1.05 -11.54
C ALA A 63 -3.45 1.89 -12.72
N GLY A 64 -2.83 3.02 -12.40
CA GLY A 64 -2.20 3.95 -13.32
C GLY A 64 -3.09 5.14 -13.67
N LYS A 65 -2.49 6.14 -14.35
CA LYS A 65 -3.15 7.41 -14.71
C LYS A 65 -4.40 7.23 -15.58
N GLY A 66 -4.42 6.19 -16.42
CA GLY A 66 -5.58 5.87 -17.28
C GLY A 66 -6.84 5.48 -16.50
N TRP A 67 -6.69 5.13 -15.21
CA TRP A 67 -7.78 4.81 -14.31
C TRP A 67 -7.66 5.58 -12.99
N PHE A 68 -7.49 6.90 -13.10
CA PHE A 68 -7.49 7.88 -12.01
C PHE A 68 -6.67 7.49 -10.78
N ASP A 69 -5.56 6.79 -11.00
CA ASP A 69 -4.67 6.35 -9.94
C ASP A 69 -5.36 5.57 -8.80
N MET A 70 -6.30 4.69 -9.17
CA MET A 70 -6.99 3.81 -8.22
C MET A 70 -6.00 2.96 -7.40
N LYS A 71 -6.07 3.08 -6.07
CA LYS A 71 -5.18 2.38 -5.12
C LYS A 71 -5.47 0.89 -5.05
N SER A 72 -4.44 0.09 -4.77
CA SER A 72 -4.56 -1.33 -4.39
C SER A 72 -4.61 -1.42 -2.86
N PRO A 73 -5.78 -1.70 -2.25
CA PRO A 73 -5.91 -1.81 -0.80
C PRO A 73 -5.30 -3.12 -0.28
N GLU A 74 -5.02 -3.17 1.02
CA GLU A 74 -4.60 -4.41 1.68
C GLU A 74 -5.78 -5.38 1.79
N MET A 75 -5.52 -6.67 1.52
CA MET A 75 -6.53 -7.72 1.55
C MET A 75 -6.80 -8.17 2.99
N THR A 76 -7.71 -7.49 3.67
CA THR A 76 -8.24 -7.94 4.96
C THR A 76 -9.27 -9.05 4.77
N ASP A 77 -9.51 -9.86 5.80
CA ASP A 77 -10.49 -10.95 5.71
C ASP A 77 -11.92 -10.45 5.48
N GLU A 78 -12.27 -9.27 6.01
CA GLU A 78 -13.55 -8.60 5.76
C GLU A 78 -13.74 -8.31 4.26
N ILE A 79 -12.74 -7.67 3.66
CA ILE A 79 -12.76 -7.28 2.25
C ILE A 79 -12.79 -8.52 1.35
N ARG A 80 -12.04 -9.55 1.71
CA ARG A 80 -12.02 -10.82 0.98
C ARG A 80 -13.42 -11.46 0.95
N ARG A 81 -14.10 -11.54 2.10
CA ARG A 81 -15.46 -12.08 2.19
C ARG A 81 -16.44 -11.30 1.31
N ASP A 82 -16.41 -9.97 1.36
CA ASP A 82 -17.27 -9.13 0.53
C ASP A 82 -17.05 -9.37 -0.97
N LEU A 83 -15.79 -9.51 -1.41
CA LEU A 83 -15.50 -9.79 -2.82
C LEU A 83 -15.91 -11.20 -3.25
N GLU A 84 -15.72 -12.20 -2.39
CA GLU A 84 -16.18 -13.58 -2.64
C GLU A 84 -17.71 -13.64 -2.75
N VAL A 85 -18.43 -12.91 -1.89
CA VAL A 85 -19.89 -12.76 -1.97
C VAL A 85 -20.31 -12.11 -3.29
N ILE A 86 -19.63 -11.05 -3.73
CA ILE A 86 -19.90 -10.41 -5.02
C ILE A 86 -19.68 -11.39 -6.18
N GLN A 87 -18.62 -12.21 -6.12
CA GLN A 87 -18.39 -13.25 -7.12
C GLN A 87 -19.53 -14.27 -7.14
N MET A 88 -20.03 -14.68 -5.97
CA MET A 88 -21.11 -15.67 -5.82
C MET A 88 -22.52 -15.07 -5.88
N ARG A 89 -22.70 -13.81 -6.31
CA ARG A 89 -24.01 -13.12 -6.30
C ARG A 89 -25.16 -13.87 -7.00
N GLY A 90 -24.86 -14.72 -7.98
CA GLY A 90 -25.85 -15.55 -8.67
C GLY A 90 -26.45 -16.66 -7.82
N ALA A 91 -25.86 -16.98 -6.67
CA ALA A 91 -26.37 -17.98 -5.73
C ALA A 91 -27.16 -17.36 -4.56
N ILE A 92 -27.17 -16.03 -4.42
CA ILE A 92 -27.78 -15.34 -3.29
C ILE A 92 -29.31 -15.27 -3.42
N ASP A 93 -29.80 -14.82 -4.57
CA ASP A 93 -31.23 -14.72 -4.86
C ASP A 93 -31.60 -15.64 -6.04
N PRO A 94 -32.47 -16.64 -5.84
CA PRO A 94 -32.88 -17.56 -6.91
C PRO A 94 -33.63 -16.87 -8.05
N LYS A 95 -34.16 -15.66 -7.86
CA LYS A 95 -34.87 -14.89 -8.89
C LYS A 95 -33.92 -14.01 -9.72
N ALA A 96 -32.76 -13.67 -9.19
CA ALA A 96 -31.82 -12.77 -9.83
C ALA A 96 -30.79 -13.54 -10.67
N HIS A 97 -30.86 -13.39 -12.00
CA HIS A 97 -29.93 -14.02 -12.93
C HIS A 97 -28.89 -13.02 -13.41
N TYR A 98 -27.63 -13.19 -12.97
CA TYR A 98 -26.50 -12.35 -13.40
C TYR A 98 -25.67 -13.03 -14.50
N LYS A 99 -24.96 -12.21 -15.28
CA LYS A 99 -23.93 -12.70 -16.20
C LYS A 99 -22.79 -13.34 -15.40
N LYS A 100 -22.28 -14.48 -15.90
CA LYS A 100 -21.10 -15.18 -15.34
C LYS A 100 -19.90 -14.25 -15.25
N ASN A 101 -19.12 -14.38 -14.17
CA ASN A 101 -17.89 -13.61 -14.00
C ASN A 101 -16.84 -14.02 -15.05
N VAL A 102 -16.04 -13.06 -15.50
CA VAL A 102 -15.02 -13.28 -16.54
C VAL A 102 -13.77 -13.95 -15.95
N SER A 103 -13.43 -13.64 -14.70
CA SER A 103 -12.28 -14.19 -13.98
C SER A 103 -12.73 -14.79 -12.66
N SER A 104 -12.08 -15.88 -12.25
CA SER A 104 -12.18 -16.46 -10.91
C SER A 104 -11.35 -15.69 -9.88
N GLU A 105 -10.36 -14.91 -10.33
CA GLU A 105 -9.45 -14.18 -9.45
C GLU A 105 -10.09 -12.89 -8.89
N LEU A 106 -9.73 -12.55 -7.66
CA LEU A 106 -10.13 -11.30 -7.04
C LEU A 106 -9.44 -10.11 -7.73
N PRO A 107 -10.14 -8.98 -7.94
CA PRO A 107 -9.55 -7.80 -8.57
C PRO A 107 -8.40 -7.24 -7.72
N LYS A 108 -7.28 -6.88 -8.37
CA LYS A 108 -6.10 -6.33 -7.68
C LYS A 108 -6.28 -4.88 -7.20
N HIS A 109 -6.98 -4.07 -7.99
CA HIS A 109 -7.22 -2.66 -7.71
C HIS A 109 -8.72 -2.46 -7.57
N PHE A 110 -9.17 -1.95 -6.42
CA PHE A 110 -10.58 -1.67 -6.15
C PHE A 110 -10.71 -0.64 -5.03
N GLN A 111 -11.90 -0.06 -4.91
CA GLN A 111 -12.28 0.84 -3.83
C GLN A 111 -13.66 0.42 -3.32
N ILE A 112 -13.86 0.55 -2.01
CA ILE A 112 -15.15 0.32 -1.37
C ILE A 112 -15.76 1.70 -1.11
N GLY A 113 -16.99 1.90 -1.56
CA GLY A 113 -17.72 3.15 -1.41
C GLY A 113 -19.17 2.90 -1.00
N THR A 114 -19.79 3.93 -0.45
CA THR A 114 -21.19 3.91 -0.02
C THR A 114 -22.05 4.70 -1.00
N ILE A 115 -23.26 4.21 -1.28
CA ILE A 115 -24.22 4.91 -2.13
C ILE A 115 -24.71 6.16 -1.39
N ILE A 116 -24.61 7.33 -2.04
CA ILE A 116 -25.19 8.57 -1.55
C ILE A 116 -26.57 8.70 -2.20
N GLU A 117 -27.62 8.55 -1.40
CA GLU A 117 -29.00 8.64 -1.85
C GLU A 117 -29.33 10.04 -2.39
N THR A 118 -30.18 10.08 -3.42
CA THR A 118 -30.66 11.36 -3.96
C THR A 118 -31.71 11.99 -3.05
N LYS A 119 -31.84 13.31 -3.09
CA LYS A 119 -32.88 14.03 -2.31
C LYS A 119 -34.30 13.82 -2.85
N ALA A 120 -34.44 13.27 -4.06
CA ALA A 120 -35.72 13.13 -4.74
C ALA A 120 -36.57 11.98 -4.19
N ASP A 121 -35.94 10.95 -3.62
CA ASP A 121 -36.63 9.75 -3.14
C ASP A 121 -36.31 9.51 -1.67
N PHE A 122 -37.22 9.92 -0.80
CA PHE A 122 -37.02 9.86 0.66
C PHE A 122 -37.52 8.55 1.28
N TYR A 123 -38.55 7.93 0.71
CA TYR A 123 -39.30 6.85 1.37
C TYR A 123 -39.03 5.45 0.82
N SER A 124 -38.57 5.31 -0.43
CA SER A 124 -38.48 3.98 -1.05
C SER A 124 -37.06 3.41 -1.11
N SER A 125 -36.10 4.13 -1.68
CA SER A 125 -34.73 3.64 -1.83
C SER A 125 -33.82 3.86 -0.62
N ARG A 126 -34.24 4.68 0.34
CA ARG A 126 -33.42 5.11 1.47
C ARG A 126 -33.37 4.06 2.58
N LEU A 127 -32.16 3.67 2.97
CA LEU A 127 -31.93 2.81 4.14
C LEU A 127 -31.91 3.63 5.43
N THR A 128 -32.65 3.18 6.43
CA THR A 128 -32.59 3.79 7.77
C THR A 128 -31.22 3.56 8.42
N ASN A 129 -30.84 4.41 9.38
CA ASN A 129 -29.54 4.29 10.06
C ASN A 129 -29.33 2.92 10.76
N LYS A 130 -30.41 2.22 11.12
CA LYS A 130 -30.34 0.88 11.75
C LYS A 130 -30.01 -0.23 10.73
N GLU A 131 -30.40 -0.01 9.48
CA GLU A 131 -30.28 -0.97 8.39
C GLU A 131 -28.93 -0.86 7.69
N ARG A 132 -28.35 0.34 7.63
CA ARG A 132 -27.00 0.56 7.10
C ARG A 132 -25.98 -0.22 7.91
N LYS A 133 -25.23 -1.12 7.25
CA LYS A 133 -24.12 -1.84 7.87
C LYS A 133 -22.78 -1.38 7.29
N ARG A 134 -21.70 -1.94 7.85
CA ARG A 134 -20.33 -1.61 7.46
C ARG A 134 -19.87 -2.40 6.24
N THR A 135 -20.27 -3.67 6.13
CA THR A 135 -19.87 -4.58 5.06
C THR A 135 -21.08 -5.14 4.32
N ILE A 136 -20.88 -5.60 3.10
CA ILE A 136 -21.97 -6.18 2.27
C ILE A 136 -22.46 -7.48 2.90
N VAL A 137 -21.53 -8.29 3.43
CA VAL A 137 -21.87 -9.54 4.12
C VAL A 137 -22.77 -9.27 5.33
N ASP A 138 -22.49 -8.23 6.13
CA ASP A 138 -23.33 -7.89 7.29
C ASP A 138 -24.74 -7.46 6.88
N GLU A 139 -24.89 -6.75 5.75
CA GLU A 139 -26.20 -6.38 5.21
C GLU A 139 -26.99 -7.63 4.82
N LEU A 140 -26.35 -8.59 4.14
CA LEU A 140 -26.97 -9.85 3.73
C LEU A 140 -27.37 -10.72 4.92
N LEU A 141 -26.52 -10.82 5.95
CA LEU A 141 -26.84 -11.55 7.17
C LEU A 141 -28.02 -10.92 7.90
N ALA A 142 -28.06 -9.59 8.00
CA ALA A 142 -29.20 -8.89 8.59
C ALA A 142 -30.50 -9.09 7.80
N GLU A 143 -30.44 -9.17 6.46
CA GLU A 143 -31.61 -9.47 5.63
C GLU A 143 -32.05 -10.94 5.81
N TYR A 144 -31.11 -11.88 5.89
CA TYR A 144 -31.39 -13.30 6.13
C TYR A 144 -32.09 -13.51 7.48
N ASP A 145 -31.55 -12.92 8.55
CA ASP A 145 -32.15 -12.98 9.89
C ASP A 145 -33.56 -12.38 9.88
N LYS A 146 -33.78 -11.26 9.19
CA LYS A 146 -35.12 -10.66 9.06
C LYS A 146 -36.11 -11.56 8.34
N LYS A 147 -35.69 -12.30 7.30
CA LYS A 147 -36.57 -13.20 6.53
C LYS A 147 -36.95 -14.46 7.32
N HIS A 148 -36.04 -14.97 8.14
CA HIS A 148 -36.24 -16.22 8.89
C HIS A 148 -36.85 -16.04 10.28
N LYS A 149 -36.96 -14.81 10.79
CA LYS A 149 -37.51 -14.52 12.13
C LYS A 149 -39.05 -14.42 12.14
N VAL A 150 -39.72 -15.28 11.39
CA VAL A 150 -41.18 -15.48 11.40
C VAL A 150 -41.48 -16.79 12.10
#